data_AF-A0A7S2MAK9-F1
#
_entry.id   AF-A0A7S2MAK9-F1
#
_cell.length_a   1.000
_cell.length_b   1.000
_cell.length_c   1.000
_cell.angle_alpha   90.00
_cell.angle_beta   90.00
_cell.angle_gamma   90.00
#
_symmetry.space_group_name_H-M   'P 1'
#
loop_
_entity.id
_entity.type
_entity.pdbx_description
1 polymer ?
#
loop_
_entity_poly.entity_id
_entity_poly.type
_entity_poly.pdbx_seq_one_letter_code
_entity_poly.pdbx_strand_id
1 'polypeptide(L)'
;MRALNRCLCVILSVIASSTVESYTDHAIFRQNFETDDLWAFDDLIRIQDYYSGGAPYGHILRASYPPDPTGSPRITEEFNLDEVATSATLSFDVKLHSQFEFVKGGKMHGLGGGTTTTGCDPIEPDGWSVRLMWKTDGVPLVYVYHQRRVETCGDGFYPESDFRFQRGQWYRIDLQVKMNSAPNVEDGKTVLY
;
A
#
# COMPACT_ATOMS: atom_id res chain seq x y z
N MET A 1 -21.31 -5.12 -11.24
CA MET A 1 -20.91 -3.81 -10.67
C MET A 1 -21.14 -3.87 -9.17
N ARG A 2 -20.10 -3.55 -8.37
CA ARG A 2 -19.80 -3.83 -6.93
C ARG A 2 -18.51 -4.68 -6.89
N ALA A 3 -17.41 -4.44 -6.16
CA ALA A 3 -17.04 -3.52 -5.10
C ALA A 3 -15.54 -3.65 -4.77
N LEU A 4 -14.85 -2.58 -4.35
CA LEU A 4 -13.57 -2.63 -3.62
C LEU A 4 -13.73 -3.46 -2.35
N ASN A 5 -12.86 -4.44 -2.11
CA ASN A 5 -13.01 -5.35 -0.97
C ASN A 5 -11.67 -5.93 -0.55
N ARG A 6 -10.67 -5.07 -0.25
CA ARG A 6 -9.48 -5.33 0.61
C ARG A 6 -8.49 -4.14 0.59
N CYS A 7 -8.00 -3.69 1.74
CA CYS A 7 -6.88 -2.75 1.87
C CYS A 7 -6.21 -2.74 3.26
N LEU A 8 -4.88 -2.59 3.32
CA LEU A 8 -4.07 -2.64 4.54
C LEU A 8 -3.56 -1.24 5.01
N CYS A 9 -4.19 -0.67 6.04
CA CYS A 9 -3.69 0.15 7.18
C CYS A 9 -2.99 1.56 7.06
N VAL A 10 -3.14 2.40 8.13
CA VAL A 10 -3.23 3.88 8.32
C VAL A 10 -2.17 4.46 9.33
N ILE A 11 -1.99 5.81 9.39
CA ILE A 11 -2.19 6.75 10.57
C ILE A 11 -2.29 8.22 10.12
N LEU A 12 -3.09 8.94 10.92
CA LEU A 12 -3.65 10.29 10.92
C LEU A 12 -2.64 11.45 11.10
N SER A 13 -2.93 12.60 10.47
CA SER A 13 -2.16 13.85 10.61
C SER A 13 -2.49 14.62 11.89
N VAL A 14 -1.48 15.22 12.52
CA VAL A 14 -1.65 16.41 13.38
C VAL A 14 -0.88 17.56 12.74
N ILE A 15 -1.61 18.45 12.05
CA ILE A 15 -1.07 19.73 11.60
C ILE A 15 -1.24 20.73 12.74
N ALA A 16 -0.13 21.29 13.22
CA ALA A 16 -0.17 22.45 14.09
C ALA A 16 -0.63 23.68 13.27
N SER A 17 -1.87 24.08 13.51
CA SER A 17 -2.44 25.42 13.38
C SER A 17 -2.22 26.19 12.05
N SER A 18 -3.20 26.08 11.15
CA SER A 18 -4.11 27.20 10.83
C SER A 18 -5.15 26.71 9.82
N THR A 19 -6.43 27.00 10.11
CA THR A 19 -7.64 26.63 9.35
C THR A 19 -7.85 25.12 9.17
N VAL A 20 -8.45 24.50 10.18
CA VAL A 20 -9.05 23.17 10.07
C VAL A 20 -10.26 23.29 9.14
N GLU A 21 -10.09 23.07 7.84
CA GLU A 21 -11.18 22.57 7.04
C GLU A 21 -11.57 21.21 7.64
N SER A 22 -12.82 21.08 8.05
CA SER A 22 -13.35 19.84 8.60
C SER A 22 -13.36 18.77 7.51
N TYR A 23 -12.29 17.98 7.40
CA TYR A 23 -12.37 16.66 6.79
C TYR A 23 -13.27 15.81 7.69
N THR A 24 -14.55 15.68 7.34
CA THR A 24 -15.26 14.45 7.70
C THR A 24 -14.61 13.38 6.84
N ASP A 25 -13.48 12.81 7.27
CA ASP A 25 -12.47 12.12 6.44
C ASP A 25 -13.04 11.05 5.47
N HIS A 26 -14.27 10.54 5.68
CA HIS A 26 -14.91 9.53 4.83
C HIS A 26 -14.08 8.23 4.69
N ALA A 27 -13.04 8.00 5.50
CA ALA A 27 -12.37 6.70 5.53
C ALA A 27 -13.37 5.59 5.87
N ILE A 28 -13.41 4.63 4.96
CA ILE A 28 -14.15 3.38 5.02
C ILE A 28 -13.35 2.25 5.68
N PHE A 29 -12.13 2.54 6.13
CA PHE A 29 -11.26 1.63 6.87
C PHE A 29 -10.15 2.43 7.55
N ARG A 30 -9.84 2.08 8.81
CA ARG A 30 -8.65 2.58 9.52
C ARG A 30 -8.04 1.45 10.33
N GLN A 31 -6.72 1.38 10.33
CA GLN A 31 -5.96 0.61 11.29
C GLN A 31 -4.80 1.49 11.77
N ASN A 32 -4.66 1.62 13.08
CA ASN A 32 -3.68 2.52 13.69
C ASN A 32 -2.65 1.77 14.51
N PHE A 33 -2.70 0.43 14.52
CA PHE A 33 -1.74 -0.40 15.25
C PHE A 33 -1.67 -0.08 16.76
N GLU A 34 -2.71 0.53 17.31
CA GLU A 34 -2.82 0.85 18.74
C GLU A 34 -3.36 -0.35 19.55
N THR A 35 -3.80 -1.41 18.87
CA THR A 35 -4.16 -2.69 19.49
C THR A 35 -3.23 -3.79 19.01
N ASP A 36 -2.78 -4.65 19.92
CA ASP A 36 -1.88 -5.80 19.66
C ASP A 36 -2.56 -6.96 18.91
N ASP A 37 -3.74 -6.74 18.33
CA ASP A 37 -4.55 -7.77 17.68
C ASP A 37 -4.09 -8.11 16.26
N LEU A 38 -2.84 -7.81 15.88
CA LEU A 38 -2.24 -8.37 14.67
C LEU A 38 -1.67 -9.75 14.99
N TRP A 39 -2.56 -10.74 15.05
CA TRP A 39 -2.19 -12.14 15.17
C TRP A 39 -1.44 -12.58 13.91
N ALA A 40 -0.23 -13.10 14.12
CA ALA A 40 0.55 -13.95 13.21
C ALA A 40 1.53 -13.29 12.24
N PHE A 41 2.66 -12.76 12.74
CA PHE A 41 3.99 -12.94 12.10
C PHE A 41 5.10 -12.66 13.15
N ASP A 42 5.17 -13.46 14.23
CA ASP A 42 5.93 -13.13 15.45
C ASP A 42 7.41 -12.72 15.25
N ASP A 43 8.03 -13.07 14.12
CA ASP A 43 9.41 -12.68 13.80
C ASP A 43 9.58 -11.64 12.67
N LEU A 44 8.55 -11.39 11.85
CA LEU A 44 8.66 -10.52 10.66
C LEU A 44 7.89 -9.21 10.78
N ILE A 45 6.78 -9.19 11.52
CA ILE A 45 6.01 -7.98 11.76
C ILE A 45 5.97 -7.72 13.25
N ARG A 46 6.24 -6.48 13.66
CA ARG A 46 6.12 -6.07 15.04
C ARG A 46 5.51 -4.67 15.16
N ILE A 47 4.54 -4.53 16.05
CA ILE A 47 4.11 -3.22 16.55
C ILE A 47 5.13 -2.75 17.57
N GLN A 48 5.61 -1.52 17.44
CA GLN A 48 6.56 -0.92 18.38
C GLN A 48 6.31 0.56 18.57
N ASP A 49 6.69 1.07 19.74
CA ASP A 49 6.68 2.49 20.03
C ASP A 49 7.52 3.27 19.02
N TYR A 50 6.96 4.40 18.59
CA TYR A 50 7.63 5.38 17.77
C TYR A 50 7.80 6.68 18.54
N TYR A 51 9.02 7.19 18.53
CA TYR A 51 9.39 8.44 19.18
C TYR A 51 9.77 9.46 18.12
N SER A 52 9.21 10.67 18.25
CA SER A 52 9.55 11.82 17.41
C SER A 52 10.07 12.94 18.30
N GLY A 53 11.27 13.45 18.02
CA GLY A 53 11.89 14.51 18.84
C GLY A 53 12.14 14.12 20.30
N GLY A 54 12.25 12.82 20.61
CA GLY A 54 12.44 12.32 21.97
C GLY A 54 11.14 12.15 22.79
N ALA A 55 9.98 12.43 22.21
CA ALA A 55 8.67 12.20 22.82
C ALA A 55 7.95 11.00 22.15
N PRO A 56 7.13 10.23 22.90
CA PRO A 56 6.24 9.24 22.30
C PRO A 56 5.33 9.90 21.28
N TYR A 57 5.26 9.34 20.08
CA TYR A 57 4.39 9.82 19.00
C TYR A 57 3.22 8.86 18.73
N GLY A 58 3.39 7.57 19.05
CA GLY A 58 2.38 6.53 18.87
C GLY A 58 3.05 5.19 18.57
N HIS A 59 2.34 4.28 17.93
CA HIS A 59 2.89 3.01 17.46
C HIS A 59 3.14 3.00 15.95
N ILE A 60 4.10 2.18 15.53
CA ILE A 60 4.35 1.87 14.12
C ILE A 60 4.36 0.36 13.91
N LEU A 61 3.96 -0.05 12.71
CA LEU A 61 4.23 -1.38 12.22
C LEU A 61 5.62 -1.44 11.61
N ARG A 62 6.48 -2.31 12.15
CA ARG A 62 7.78 -2.62 11.58
C ARG A 62 7.73 -3.97 10.87
N ALA A 63 7.95 -3.96 9.57
CA ALA A 63 8.19 -5.16 8.76
C ALA A 63 9.70 -5.43 8.61
N SER A 64 10.12 -6.66 8.85
CA SER A 64 11.50 -7.14 8.72
C SER A 64 11.62 -8.08 7.54
N TYR A 65 12.60 -7.84 6.68
CA TYR A 65 12.84 -8.63 5.47
C TYR A 65 14.18 -9.35 5.60
N PRO A 66 14.27 -10.45 6.39
CA PRO A 66 15.51 -11.20 6.50
C PRO A 66 15.87 -11.83 5.15
N PRO A 67 17.15 -11.82 4.75
CA PRO A 67 17.57 -12.34 3.47
C PRO A 67 17.42 -13.88 3.41
N ASP A 68 16.97 -14.35 2.25
CA ASP A 68 16.83 -15.74 1.84
C ASP A 68 17.40 -15.87 0.39
N PRO A 69 17.88 -17.05 -0.06
CA PRO A 69 18.27 -17.29 -1.46
C PRO A 69 17.31 -16.77 -2.54
N THR A 70 16.02 -16.64 -2.23
CA THR A 70 14.96 -16.16 -3.14
C THR A 70 14.53 -14.70 -2.88
N GLY A 71 15.16 -14.02 -1.93
CA GLY A 71 14.86 -12.64 -1.53
C GLY A 71 14.63 -12.54 -0.03
N SER A 72 13.37 -12.55 0.39
CA SER A 72 12.97 -12.62 1.80
C SER A 72 11.69 -13.46 1.91
N PRO A 73 11.36 -13.97 3.11
CA PRO A 73 10.03 -14.51 3.37
C PRO A 73 8.94 -13.52 2.95
N ARG A 74 7.81 -14.06 2.48
CA ARG A 74 6.66 -13.25 2.08
C ARG A 74 5.94 -12.74 3.31
N ILE A 75 5.63 -11.46 3.31
CA ILE A 75 4.76 -10.81 4.29
C ILE A 75 3.52 -10.39 3.52
N THR A 76 2.39 -11.03 3.83
CA THR A 76 1.12 -10.76 3.16
C THR A 76 0.03 -10.82 4.20
N GLU A 77 -0.71 -9.72 4.30
CA GLU A 77 -1.93 -9.64 5.07
C GLU A 77 -2.96 -8.90 4.21
N GLU A 78 -4.23 -9.16 4.44
CA GLU A 78 -5.32 -8.52 3.72
C GLU A 78 -6.40 -8.11 4.73
N PHE A 79 -6.68 -6.81 4.87
CA PHE A 79 -7.83 -6.36 5.64
C PHE A 79 -8.99 -6.08 4.71
N ASN A 80 -10.20 -6.51 5.07
CA ASN A 80 -11.40 -6.14 4.33
C ASN A 80 -11.76 -4.67 4.63
N LEU A 81 -12.27 -3.97 3.63
CA LEU A 81 -12.85 -2.64 3.83
C LEU A 81 -14.25 -2.79 4.44
N ASP A 82 -14.65 -1.85 5.30
CA ASP A 82 -15.98 -1.88 5.92
C ASP A 82 -17.07 -1.60 4.88
N GLU A 83 -16.72 -0.85 3.83
CA GLU A 83 -17.60 -0.48 2.75
C GLU A 83 -17.03 -0.76 1.37
N VAL A 84 -17.97 -1.03 0.47
CA VAL A 84 -17.75 -1.13 -0.96
C VAL A 84 -17.51 0.26 -1.54
N ALA A 85 -16.39 0.44 -2.23
CA ALA A 85 -16.14 1.64 -3.03
C ALA A 85 -15.89 1.30 -4.51
N THR A 86 -16.11 2.28 -5.38
CA THR A 86 -15.67 2.25 -6.79
C THR A 86 -14.51 3.21 -7.04
N SER A 87 -14.19 4.04 -6.06
CA SER A 87 -13.02 4.92 -6.03
C SER A 87 -12.57 5.04 -4.58
N ALA A 88 -11.29 4.82 -4.32
CA ALA A 88 -10.71 4.99 -3.00
C ALA A 88 -9.26 5.49 -3.12
N THR A 89 -8.79 6.15 -2.07
CA THR A 89 -7.38 6.49 -1.89
C THR A 89 -6.88 5.71 -0.69
N LEU A 90 -5.81 4.94 -0.88
CA LEU A 90 -5.04 4.37 0.21
C LEU A 90 -3.95 5.37 0.61
N SER A 91 -3.99 5.80 1.87
CA SER A 91 -3.02 6.71 2.45
C SER A 91 -2.24 6.04 3.57
N PHE A 92 -0.90 6.06 3.50
CA PHE A 92 -0.05 5.55 4.58
C PHE A 92 1.30 6.27 4.63
N ASP A 93 1.87 6.35 5.81
CA ASP A 93 3.23 6.82 6.01
C ASP A 93 4.20 5.63 6.02
N VAL A 94 5.31 5.77 5.32
CA VAL A 94 6.34 4.73 5.24
C VAL A 94 7.73 5.31 5.45
N LYS A 95 8.57 4.55 6.14
CA LYS A 95 10.00 4.82 6.26
C LYS A 95 10.79 3.56 5.99
N LEU A 96 11.70 3.65 5.03
CA LEU A 96 12.69 2.60 4.81
C LEU A 96 13.81 2.75 5.84
N HIS A 97 14.21 1.65 6.46
CA HIS A 97 15.29 1.66 7.45
C HIS A 97 16.56 2.31 6.90
N SER A 98 17.39 2.93 7.74
CA SER A 98 18.64 3.59 7.31
C SER A 98 19.59 2.64 6.57
N GLN A 99 19.52 1.35 6.89
CA GLN A 99 20.28 0.27 6.28
C GLN A 99 19.43 -0.60 5.34
N PHE A 100 18.27 -0.12 4.90
CA PHE A 100 17.41 -0.88 3.99
C PHE A 100 18.12 -1.13 2.66
N GLU A 101 18.02 -2.35 2.15
CA GLU A 101 18.60 -2.77 0.88
C GLU A 101 17.48 -2.92 -0.14
N PHE A 102 17.52 -2.10 -1.21
CA PHE A 102 16.50 -2.16 -2.26
C PHE A 102 16.56 -3.47 -3.06
N VAL A 103 17.75 -4.07 -3.18
CA VAL A 103 18.04 -5.27 -3.99
C VAL A 103 17.42 -5.13 -5.38
N LYS A 104 16.49 -6.01 -5.78
CA LYS A 104 15.79 -5.95 -7.08
C LYS A 104 14.43 -5.24 -7.00
N GLY A 105 14.04 -4.82 -5.80
CA GLY A 105 12.73 -4.29 -5.49
C GLY A 105 11.88 -5.19 -4.59
N GLY A 106 10.72 -4.68 -4.20
CA GLY A 106 9.74 -5.36 -3.36
C GLY A 106 8.38 -4.66 -3.42
N LYS A 107 7.39 -5.23 -2.72
CA LYS A 107 5.99 -4.80 -2.77
C LYS A 107 5.65 -4.03 -1.51
N MET A 108 4.93 -2.94 -1.67
CA MET A 108 4.28 -2.18 -0.61
C MET A 108 2.77 -2.42 -0.65
N HIS A 109 2.06 -1.70 0.22
CA HIS A 109 0.61 -1.72 0.32
C HIS A 109 -0.10 -1.35 -1.00
N GLY A 110 -1.37 -1.73 -1.07
CA GLY A 110 -2.21 -1.47 -2.22
C GLY A 110 -3.67 -1.76 -1.97
N LEU A 111 -4.45 -1.64 -3.03
CA LEU A 111 -5.87 -1.91 -3.08
C LEU A 111 -6.16 -3.12 -3.97
N GLY A 112 -7.18 -3.89 -3.62
CA GLY A 112 -7.63 -5.04 -4.41
C GLY A 112 -9.15 -5.19 -4.40
N GLY A 113 -9.65 -6.02 -5.30
CA GLY A 113 -11.07 -6.36 -5.36
C GLY A 113 -11.36 -7.65 -6.12
N GLY A 114 -12.58 -8.15 -5.93
CA GLY A 114 -13.00 -9.46 -6.41
C GLY A 114 -12.12 -10.58 -5.84
N THR A 115 -11.64 -11.46 -6.71
CA THR A 115 -10.66 -12.51 -6.36
C THR A 115 -9.27 -11.98 -5.96
N THR A 116 -9.02 -10.66 -6.08
CA THR A 116 -7.75 -10.01 -5.73
C THR A 116 -6.56 -10.68 -6.42
N THR A 117 -6.58 -10.70 -7.75
CA THR A 117 -5.56 -11.39 -8.54
C THR A 117 -4.17 -10.86 -8.21
N THR A 118 -3.29 -11.77 -7.77
CA THR A 118 -1.86 -11.52 -7.54
C THR A 118 -1.06 -12.74 -8.01
N GLY A 119 0.13 -13.01 -7.48
CA GLY A 119 0.81 -14.30 -7.66
C GLY A 119 1.25 -14.72 -9.08
N CYS A 120 1.04 -13.87 -10.10
CA CYS A 120 1.05 -14.26 -11.51
C CYS A 120 -0.10 -15.22 -11.89
N ASP A 121 -1.17 -15.24 -11.10
CA ASP A 121 -2.38 -16.02 -11.35
C ASP A 121 -3.10 -15.50 -12.59
N PRO A 122 -3.80 -16.34 -13.37
CA PRO A 122 -4.53 -15.95 -14.58
C PRO A 122 -5.47 -14.73 -14.39
N ILE A 123 -5.85 -14.08 -15.49
CA ILE A 123 -6.86 -13.03 -15.45
C ILE A 123 -8.21 -13.68 -15.08
N GLU A 124 -8.76 -13.26 -13.96
CA GLU A 124 -10.11 -13.64 -13.50
C GLU A 124 -11.10 -12.50 -13.79
N PRO A 125 -12.36 -12.77 -14.16
CA PRO A 125 -13.32 -11.75 -14.59
C PRO A 125 -13.56 -10.60 -13.59
N ASP A 126 -13.40 -10.86 -12.30
CA ASP A 126 -13.62 -9.88 -11.23
C ASP A 126 -12.33 -9.48 -10.49
N GLY A 127 -11.21 -10.13 -10.82
CA GLY A 127 -9.97 -10.06 -10.07
C GLY A 127 -9.07 -8.93 -10.51
N TRP A 128 -8.59 -8.14 -9.56
CA TRP A 128 -7.60 -7.10 -9.82
C TRP A 128 -6.87 -6.71 -8.53
N SER A 129 -5.68 -6.13 -8.70
CA SER A 129 -4.95 -5.49 -7.61
C SER A 129 -4.09 -4.34 -8.14
N VAL A 130 -3.95 -3.28 -7.35
CA VAL A 130 -3.06 -2.15 -7.60
C VAL A 130 -2.20 -1.98 -6.36
N ARG A 131 -0.91 -2.25 -6.47
CA ARG A 131 0.06 -2.14 -5.36
C ARG A 131 1.17 -1.20 -5.72
N LEU A 132 1.71 -0.53 -4.73
CA LEU A 132 2.98 0.16 -4.90
C LEU A 132 4.13 -0.85 -4.79
N MET A 133 5.20 -0.61 -5.52
CA MET A 133 6.47 -1.32 -5.40
C MET A 133 7.61 -0.32 -5.29
N TRP A 134 8.71 -0.75 -4.67
CA TRP A 134 10.02 -0.14 -4.91
C TRP A 134 10.81 -1.04 -5.86
N LYS A 135 11.71 -0.43 -6.62
CA LYS A 135 12.71 -1.10 -7.44
C LYS A 135 14.11 -0.81 -6.89
N THR A 136 15.12 -1.22 -7.66
CA THR A 136 16.52 -0.83 -7.44
C THR A 136 16.62 0.68 -7.20
N ASP A 137 17.49 1.10 -6.29
CA ASP A 137 17.76 2.51 -5.98
C ASP A 137 16.52 3.32 -5.57
N GLY A 138 15.51 2.67 -4.99
CA GLY A 138 14.34 3.33 -4.41
C GLY A 138 13.33 3.89 -5.40
N VAL A 139 13.40 3.50 -6.69
CA VAL A 139 12.43 3.96 -7.69
C VAL A 139 11.05 3.37 -7.39
N PRO A 140 9.99 4.18 -7.25
CA PRO A 140 8.63 3.70 -7.09
C PRO A 140 8.06 3.16 -8.41
N LEU A 141 7.10 2.25 -8.30
CA LEU A 141 6.37 1.68 -9.43
C LEU A 141 4.95 1.32 -8.98
N VAL A 142 3.93 1.72 -9.74
CA VAL A 142 2.57 1.18 -9.55
C VAL A 142 2.46 -0.15 -10.30
N TYR A 143 2.15 -1.22 -9.57
CA TYR A 143 2.12 -2.59 -10.05
C TYR A 143 0.69 -3.12 -10.08
N VAL A 144 0.19 -3.40 -11.28
CA VAL A 144 -1.25 -3.54 -11.55
C VAL A 144 -1.58 -4.90 -12.15
N TYR A 145 -2.47 -5.64 -11.52
CA TYR A 145 -3.19 -6.75 -12.14
C TYR A 145 -4.52 -6.20 -12.67
N HIS A 146 -4.65 -6.10 -13.99
CA HIS A 146 -5.86 -5.64 -14.66
C HIS A 146 -6.27 -6.58 -15.80
N GLN A 147 -7.50 -6.37 -16.30
CA GLN A 147 -8.16 -7.25 -17.27
C GLN A 147 -7.52 -7.26 -18.67
N ARG A 148 -6.55 -6.38 -18.93
CA ARG A 148 -5.81 -6.29 -20.20
C ARG A 148 -4.30 -6.31 -20.00
N ARG A 149 -3.84 -6.85 -18.86
CA ARG A 149 -2.40 -6.91 -18.58
C ARG A 149 -1.69 -7.73 -19.66
N VAL A 150 -0.51 -7.28 -20.05
CA VAL A 150 0.29 -7.95 -21.08
C VAL A 150 1.27 -8.94 -20.47
N GLU A 151 1.75 -8.66 -19.25
CA GLU A 151 2.64 -9.55 -18.53
C GLU A 151 1.87 -10.73 -17.92
N THR A 152 2.58 -11.85 -17.71
CA THR A 152 2.02 -12.99 -16.96
C THR A 152 1.65 -12.58 -15.53
N CYS A 153 2.50 -11.74 -14.93
CA CYS A 153 2.29 -11.14 -13.62
C CYS A 153 1.61 -9.76 -13.77
N GLY A 154 1.73 -8.87 -12.78
CA GLY A 154 1.22 -7.50 -12.91
C GLY A 154 2.05 -6.66 -13.88
N ASP A 155 1.39 -5.70 -14.53
CA ASP A 155 2.03 -4.68 -15.37
C ASP A 155 2.58 -3.56 -14.47
N GLY A 156 3.76 -3.04 -14.82
CA GLY A 156 4.44 -1.99 -14.07
C GLY A 156 4.34 -0.62 -14.74
N PHE A 157 3.87 0.38 -13.99
CA PHE A 157 3.78 1.78 -14.43
C PHE A 157 4.68 2.67 -13.57
N TYR A 158 5.72 3.22 -14.18
CA TYR A 158 6.64 4.14 -13.52
C TYR A 158 6.05 5.55 -13.49
N PRO A 159 6.22 6.32 -12.41
CA PRO A 159 5.85 7.72 -12.43
C PRO A 159 6.76 8.49 -13.39
N GLU A 160 6.27 9.62 -13.89
CA GLU A 160 7.05 10.51 -14.76
C GLU A 160 8.17 11.27 -14.01
N SER A 161 8.12 11.27 -12.67
CA SER A 161 9.13 11.91 -11.83
C SER A 161 10.39 11.05 -11.67
N ASP A 162 11.52 11.70 -11.37
CA ASP A 162 12.78 11.06 -10.99
C ASP A 162 12.86 10.72 -9.49
N PHE A 163 11.70 10.71 -8.81
CA PHE A 163 11.60 10.46 -7.38
C PHE A 163 12.20 9.11 -7.00
N ARG A 164 12.92 9.11 -5.87
CA ARG A 164 13.49 7.91 -5.26
C ARG A 164 13.29 7.95 -3.76
N PHE A 165 12.75 6.87 -3.20
CA PHE A 165 12.71 6.68 -1.77
C PHE A 165 14.12 6.75 -1.18
N GLN A 166 14.32 7.65 -0.23
CA GLN A 166 15.54 7.72 0.55
C GLN A 166 15.39 6.89 1.83
N ARG A 167 16.50 6.28 2.23
CA ARG A 167 16.61 5.55 3.48
C ARG A 167 16.54 6.51 4.66
N GLY A 168 15.89 6.10 5.74
CA GLY A 168 15.80 6.88 6.98
C GLY A 168 14.79 8.03 6.95
N GLN A 169 14.10 8.27 5.84
CA GLN A 169 13.12 9.34 5.67
C GLN A 169 11.69 8.79 5.68
N TRP A 170 10.78 9.57 6.27
CA TRP A 170 9.34 9.30 6.21
C TRP A 170 8.76 9.91 4.93
N TYR A 171 7.87 9.17 4.31
CA TYR A 171 7.07 9.61 3.17
C TYR A 171 5.61 9.30 3.45
N ARG A 172 4.74 10.27 3.18
CA ARG A 172 3.32 9.98 2.99
C ARG A 172 3.12 9.52 1.55
N ILE A 173 2.37 8.44 1.39
CA ILE A 173 1.97 7.90 0.09
C ILE A 173 0.45 7.99 0.00
N ASP A 174 -0.04 8.53 -1.11
CA ASP A 174 -1.46 8.48 -1.45
C ASP A 174 -1.64 7.74 -2.80
N LEU A 175 -2.17 6.53 -2.75
CA LEU A 175 -2.47 5.70 -3.92
C LEU A 175 -3.97 5.74 -4.21
N GLN A 176 -4.35 6.53 -5.21
CA GLN A 176 -5.73 6.59 -5.69
C GLN A 176 -5.99 5.46 -6.69
N VAL A 177 -7.13 4.79 -6.53
CA VAL A 177 -7.65 3.81 -7.48
C VAL A 177 -9.12 4.09 -7.74
N LYS A 178 -9.47 4.21 -9.02
CA LYS A 178 -10.84 4.36 -9.53
C LYS A 178 -11.12 3.21 -10.49
N MET A 179 -12.19 2.48 -10.24
CA MET A 179 -12.68 1.43 -11.12
C MET A 179 -13.26 2.01 -12.40
N ASN A 180 -13.27 1.20 -13.46
CA ASN A 180 -13.99 1.51 -14.68
C ASN A 180 -15.50 1.65 -14.43
N SER A 181 -16.16 2.52 -15.19
CA SER A 181 -17.58 2.86 -15.01
C SER A 181 -18.52 1.72 -15.37
N ALA A 182 -18.13 0.84 -16.30
CA ALA A 182 -18.88 -0.33 -16.72
C ALA A 182 -17.96 -1.43 -17.27
N PRO A 183 -18.39 -2.71 -17.26
CA PRO A 183 -17.63 -3.79 -17.87
C PRO A 183 -17.20 -3.45 -19.31
N ASN A 184 -15.97 -3.80 -19.67
CA ASN A 184 -15.36 -3.53 -20.98
C ASN A 184 -15.13 -2.05 -21.33
N VAL A 185 -15.38 -1.11 -20.40
CA VAL A 185 -14.98 0.29 -20.54
C VAL A 185 -13.61 0.50 -19.88
N GLU A 186 -12.72 1.21 -20.56
CA GLU A 186 -11.32 1.44 -20.13
C GLU A 186 -11.12 2.84 -19.55
N ASP A 187 -11.97 3.22 -18.60
CA ASP A 187 -11.93 4.52 -17.92
C ASP A 187 -11.56 4.41 -16.42
N GLY A 188 -11.04 3.24 -16.03
CA GLY A 188 -10.39 3.05 -14.74
C GLY A 188 -9.09 3.85 -14.65
N LYS A 189 -8.72 4.27 -13.45
CA LYS A 189 -7.56 5.14 -13.24
C LYS A 189 -6.85 4.80 -11.94
N THR A 190 -5.53 4.89 -11.94
CA THR A 190 -4.74 4.94 -10.71
C THR A 190 -3.77 6.11 -10.75
N VAL A 191 -3.54 6.74 -9.61
CA VAL A 191 -2.58 7.84 -9.46
C VAL A 191 -1.83 7.65 -8.15
N LEU A 192 -0.52 7.84 -8.19
CA LEU A 192 0.36 7.84 -7.04
C LEU A 192 0.81 9.28 -6.76
N TYR A 193 0.66 9.72 -5.52
CA TYR A 193 1.20 10.96 -5.00
C TYR A 193 2.23 10.68 -3.90
#